data_AF-A0AAU3KPL9-F1
#
_entry.id   AF-A0AAU3KPL9-F1
#
_cell.length_a   1.000
_cell.length_b   1.000
_cell.length_c   1.000
_cell.angle_alpha   90.00
_cell.angle_beta   90.00
_cell.angle_gamma   90.00
#
_symmetry.space_group_name_H-M   'P 1'
#
loop_
_entity.id
_entity.type
_entity.pdbx_description
1 polymer ?
#
loop_
_entity_poly.entity_id
_entity_poly.type
_entity_poly.pdbx_seq_one_letter_code
_entity_poly.pdbx_strand_id
1 'polypeptide(L)' 'MTDTDIERAERLYLAGNSLTACAKLTGFPASSINRALNKRGTPMRPAGRPRSDG' A
#
# COMPACT_ATOMS: atom_id res chain seq x y z
N MET A 1 -0.78 4.97 12.35
CA MET A 1 -0.47 5.77 11.15
C MET A 1 -1.30 7.02 11.22
N THR A 2 -0.62 8.15 11.32
CA THR A 2 -1.21 9.48 11.14
C THR A 2 -1.52 9.71 9.66
N ASP A 3 -2.32 10.73 9.33
CA ASP A 3 -2.61 11.07 7.92
C ASP A 3 -1.32 11.36 7.13
N THR A 4 -0.37 12.06 7.74
CA THR A 4 0.96 12.34 7.17
C THR A 4 1.75 11.06 6.84
N ASP A 5 1.65 10.01 7.67
CA ASP A 5 2.31 8.72 7.38
C ASP A 5 1.68 8.04 6.16
N ILE A 6 0.36 8.16 6.00
CA ILE A 6 -0.40 7.58 4.88
C ILE A 6 -0.06 8.33 3.60
N GLU A 7 -0.03 9.66 3.63
CA GLU A 7 0.39 10.49 2.49
C GLU A 7 1.82 10.16 2.04
N ARG A 8 2.74 9.99 2.99
CA ARG A 8 4.13 9.62 2.66
C ARG A 8 4.20 8.25 2.02
N ALA A 9 3.46 7.27 2.55
CA ALA A 9 3.40 5.93 1.97
C ALA A 9 2.72 5.92 0.58
N GLU A 10 1.68 6.73 0.38
CA GLU A 10 0.99 6.87 -0.91
C GLU A 10 1.91 7.47 -1.97
N ARG A 11 2.64 8.55 -1.64
CA ARG A 11 3.61 9.16 -2.56
C ARG A 11 4.70 8.17 -2.98
N LEU A 12 5.20 7.36 -2.05
CA LEU A 12 6.17 6.31 -2.36
C LEU A 12 5.56 5.24 -3.28
N TYR A 13 4.34 4.79 -3.00
CA TYR A 13 3.63 3.81 -3.81
C TYR A 13 3.37 4.33 -5.24
N LEU A 14 2.88 5.57 -5.37
CA LEU A 14 2.65 6.24 -6.65
C LEU A 14 3.94 6.49 -7.43
N ALA A 15 5.06 6.71 -6.74
CA ALA A 15 6.39 6.77 -7.36
C ALA A 15 6.89 5.42 -7.88
N GLY A 16 6.11 4.34 -7.76
CA GLY A 16 6.44 3.00 -8.25
C GLY A 16 7.14 2.11 -7.23
N ASN A 17 7.23 2.52 -5.96
CA ASN A 17 7.81 1.68 -4.92
C ASN A 17 6.84 0.57 -4.50
N SER A 18 7.36 -0.65 -4.34
CA SER A 18 6.61 -1.76 -3.76
C SER A 18 6.21 -1.47 -2.31
N LEU A 19 5.12 -2.09 -1.84
CA LEU A 19 4.67 -1.96 -0.45
C LEU A 19 5.75 -2.35 0.56
N THR A 20 6.59 -3.33 0.23
CA THR A 20 7.75 -3.74 1.05
C THR A 20 8.82 -2.66 1.15
N ALA A 21 9.05 -1.88 0.09
CA ALA A 21 9.97 -0.75 0.11
C ALA A 21 9.37 0.40 0.93
N CYS A 22 8.07 0.69 0.76
CA CYS A 22 7.35 1.64 1.59
C CYS A 22 7.43 1.26 3.08
N ALA A 23 7.32 -0.04 3.39
CA ALA A 23 7.45 -0.54 4.75
C ALA A 23 8.82 -0.29 5.37
N LYS A 24 9.90 -0.53 4.61
CA LYS A 24 11.27 -0.22 5.04
C LYS A 24 11.51 1.28 5.23
N LEU A 25 10.93 2.11 4.36
CA LEU A 25 11.13 3.56 4.37
C LEU A 25 10.31 4.28 5.45
N THR A 26 9.13 3.75 5.78
CA THR A 26 8.21 4.35 6.76
C THR A 26 8.28 3.69 8.13
N GLY A 27 8.89 2.49 8.22
CA GLY A 27 8.91 1.69 9.44
C GLY A 27 7.60 0.98 9.76
N PHE A 28 6.56 1.13 8.93
CA PHE A 28 5.27 0.46 9.12
C PHE A 28 5.20 -0.85 8.34
N PRO A 29 4.50 -1.87 8.84
CA PRO A 29 4.34 -3.12 8.10
C PRO A 29 3.53 -2.87 6.81
N ALA A 30 3.92 -3.56 5.73
CA ALA A 30 3.29 -3.44 4.42
C ALA A 30 1.77 -3.67 4.46
N SER A 31 1.30 -4.56 5.34
CA SER A 31 -0.13 -4.81 5.55
C SER A 31 -0.87 -3.62 6.14
N SER A 32 -0.25 -2.85 7.05
CA SER A 32 -0.86 -1.62 7.60
C SER A 32 -0.91 -0.51 6.56
N ILE A 33 0.15 -0.38 5.75
CA ILE A 33 0.19 0.56 4.64
C ILE A 33 -0.89 0.20 3.62
N ASN A 34 -1.00 -1.08 3.24
CA ASN A 34 -2.03 -1.58 2.33
C ASN A 34 -3.44 -1.24 2.85
N ARG A 35 -3.73 -1.58 4.11
CA ARG A 35 -5.02 -1.25 4.73
C ARG A 35 -5.29 0.25 4.76
N ALA A 36 -4.28 1.07 5.04
CA ALA A 36 -4.43 2.52 5.09
C ALA A 36 -4.69 3.13 3.71
N LEU A 37 -3.95 2.72 2.67
CA LEU A 37 -4.16 3.12 1.28
C LEU A 37 -5.53 2.67 0.77
N ASN A 38 -5.92 1.44 1.08
CA ASN A 38 -7.24 0.91 0.71
C ASN A 38 -8.37 1.70 1.39
N LYS A 39 -8.23 2.02 2.68
CA LYS A 39 -9.19 2.86 3.42
C LYS A 39 -9.28 4.28 2.86
N ARG A 40 -8.17 4.82 2.32
CA ARG A 40 -8.12 6.14 1.68
C ARG A 40 -8.71 6.14 0.26
N GLY A 41 -8.94 4.96 -0.32
CA GLY A 41 -9.41 4.82 -1.70
C GLY A 41 -8.30 4.97 -2.74
N THR A 42 -7.02 4.86 -2.34
CA THR A 42 -5.93 4.80 -3.31
C THR A 42 -6.18 3.61 -4.24
N PRO A 43 -6.14 3.78 -5.57
CA PRO A 43 -6.36 2.68 -6.52
C PRO A 43 -5.22 1.67 -6.40
N MET A 44 -5.39 0.71 -5.50
CA MET A 44 -4.45 -0.38 -5.35
C MET A 44 -4.59 -1.27 -6.57
N ARG A 45 -3.46 -1.54 -7.25
CA ARG A 45 -3.44 -2.56 -8.29
C ARG A 45 -4.05 -3.83 -7.70
N PRO A 46 -5.12 -4.38 -8.28
CA PRO A 46 -5.78 -5.55 -7.70
C PRO A 46 -4.71 -6.62 -7.51
N ALA A 47 -4.54 -7.07 -6.26
CA ALA A 47 -3.76 -8.26 -5.99
C ALA A 47 -4.33 -9.34 -6.91
N GLY A 48 -3.48 -9.89 -7.78
CA GLY A 48 -3.89 -10.76 -8.88
C GLY A 48 -4.99 -11.71 -8.40
N ARG A 49 -6.14 -11.61 -9.07
CA ARG A 49 -7.34 -12.42 -8.88
C ARG A 49 -6.96 -13.81 -8.34
N PRO A 50 -7.53 -14.29 -7.21
CA PRO A 50 -7.43 -15.72 -6.93
C PRO A 50 -7.98 -16.42 -8.17
N ARG A 51 -7.20 -17.33 -8.76
CA ARG A 51 -7.71 -18.17 -9.84
C ARG A 51 -8.82 -19.00 -9.22
N SER A 52 -10.04 -18.50 -9.29
CA SER A 52 -11.24 -19.32 -9.22
C SER A 52 -11.19 -20.19 -10.47
N ASP A 53 -10.73 -21.42 -10.24
CA ASP A 53 -11.27 -22.68 -10.74
C ASP A 53 -11.65 -22.79 -12.23
N GLY A 54 -11.05 -23.80 -12.85
CA GLY A 54 -11.37 -24.33 -14.18
C GLY A 54 -10.58 -25.60 -14.40
#